data_AF-A0AAX1WQG1-F1
#
_entry.id   AF-A0AAX1WQG1-F1
#
_cell.length_a   1.000
_cell.length_b   1.000
_cell.length_c   1.000
_cell.angle_alpha   90.00
_cell.angle_beta   90.00
_cell.angle_gamma   90.00
#
_symmetry.space_group_name_H-M   'P 1'
#
loop_
_entity.id
_entity.type
_entity.pdbx_description
1 polymer ?
#
loop_
_entity_poly.entity_id
_entity_poly.type
_entity_poly.pdbx_seq_one_letter_code
_entity_poly.pdbx_strand_id
1 'polypeptide(L)'
;MAFKEKPPRGLLESFSDPLWQRLGLVVVGPQWIVKGRHRGFDWMAIELLHRPTGFRQTIMTTTVFVVRLPRKSKDWYLPADRITPDKQVCVDDACVYAAALGEQPRVRTWRQWLDLAVDAAEEVIRTEGARRKENPQQKAERADAPSWNVVDGNLASIWLVAMAFFTFLNVMGLWQAYGDWQGQGAILLCHGSKPFGTYLQGWKAAVYAISLVAPLPIVAKALHTVTTRMYRQAFRLQLCVEGLLWAGAMVGMHYVRDALVQSVRQAC
;
A
#
# COMPACT_ATOMS: atom_id res chain seq x y z
N MET A 1 6.49 -30.96 -19.24
CA MET A 1 6.44 -29.48 -19.10
C MET A 1 5.09 -29.10 -18.55
N ALA A 2 4.96 -27.95 -17.88
CA ALA A 2 3.67 -27.42 -17.42
C ALA A 2 3.20 -26.33 -18.39
N PHE A 3 1.95 -26.41 -18.85
CA PHE A 3 1.42 -25.57 -19.92
C PHE A 3 0.33 -24.62 -19.40
N LYS A 4 0.16 -23.46 -20.06
CA LYS A 4 -0.93 -22.53 -19.77
C LYS A 4 -2.24 -23.07 -20.33
N GLU A 5 -3.14 -23.46 -19.43
CA GLU A 5 -4.50 -23.88 -19.73
C GLU A 5 -5.48 -22.72 -19.54
N LYS A 6 -6.60 -22.76 -20.25
CA LYS A 6 -7.75 -21.88 -19.98
C LYS A 6 -8.41 -22.33 -18.66
N PRO A 7 -8.80 -21.42 -17.74
CA PRO A 7 -9.48 -21.81 -16.52
C PRO A 7 -10.83 -22.47 -16.83
N PRO A 8 -11.24 -23.52 -16.09
CA PRO A 8 -12.59 -24.03 -16.17
C PRO A 8 -13.61 -22.99 -15.67
N ARG A 9 -14.85 -23.08 -16.16
CA ARG A 9 -15.96 -22.30 -15.59
C ARG A 9 -16.19 -22.75 -14.14
N GLY A 10 -16.48 -21.81 -13.24
CA GLY A 10 -16.65 -22.10 -11.82
C GLY A 10 -15.34 -22.31 -11.04
N LEU A 11 -14.17 -21.93 -11.59
CA LEU A 11 -12.89 -22.17 -10.93
C LEU A 11 -12.78 -21.43 -9.58
N LEU A 12 -13.08 -20.13 -9.54
CA LEU A 12 -12.88 -19.32 -8.32
C LEU A 12 -13.93 -19.64 -7.26
N GLU A 13 -15.08 -20.10 -7.70
CA GLU A 13 -16.26 -20.51 -6.95
C GLU A 13 -16.10 -21.93 -6.34
N SER A 14 -15.06 -22.67 -6.72
CA SER A 14 -14.77 -24.01 -6.18
C SER A 14 -13.91 -24.02 -4.91
N PHE A 15 -13.44 -22.84 -4.48
CA PHE A 15 -12.64 -22.64 -3.26
C PHE A 15 -13.50 -22.10 -2.11
N SER A 16 -13.28 -22.58 -0.89
CA SER A 16 -14.21 -22.36 0.24
C SER A 16 -14.06 -20.99 0.88
N ASP A 17 -12.82 -20.53 1.04
CA ASP A 17 -12.47 -19.25 1.66
C ASP A 17 -11.10 -18.77 1.10
N PRO A 18 -11.06 -18.41 -0.19
CA PRO A 18 -9.81 -18.18 -0.91
C PRO A 18 -9.19 -16.81 -0.63
N LEU A 19 -7.86 -16.75 -0.76
CA LEU A 19 -7.05 -15.56 -0.52
C LEU A 19 -7.60 -14.27 -1.16
N TRP A 20 -8.10 -14.32 -2.40
CA TRP A 20 -8.62 -13.12 -3.09
C TRP A 20 -9.92 -12.56 -2.50
N GLN A 21 -10.76 -13.39 -1.88
CA GLN A 21 -11.92 -12.91 -1.12
C GLN A 21 -11.47 -12.26 0.19
N ARG A 22 -10.59 -12.95 0.94
CA ARG A 22 -10.03 -12.43 2.19
C ARG A 22 -9.31 -11.09 2.01
N LEU A 23 -8.57 -10.92 0.91
CA LEU A 23 -7.89 -9.68 0.53
C LEU A 23 -8.83 -8.57 0.03
N GLY A 24 -10.13 -8.81 -0.06
CA GLY A 24 -11.11 -7.82 -0.53
C GLY A 24 -10.93 -7.43 -2.01
N LEU A 25 -10.36 -8.31 -2.84
CA LEU A 25 -10.13 -8.01 -4.26
C LEU A 25 -11.45 -8.02 -5.01
N VAL A 26 -11.67 -7.02 -5.88
CA VAL A 26 -12.93 -6.85 -6.62
C VAL A 26 -12.72 -6.99 -8.13
N VAL A 27 -13.78 -7.41 -8.84
CA VAL A 27 -13.70 -7.74 -10.29
C VAL A 27 -12.62 -8.82 -10.56
N VAL A 28 -12.58 -9.85 -9.71
CA VAL A 28 -11.61 -10.95 -9.81
C VAL A 28 -12.01 -11.91 -10.94
N GLY A 29 -11.09 -12.18 -11.87
CA GLY A 29 -11.30 -13.13 -12.96
C GLY A 29 -10.02 -13.89 -13.32
N PRO A 30 -10.06 -15.23 -13.49
CA PRO A 30 -8.89 -15.99 -13.87
C PRO A 30 -8.61 -15.84 -15.37
N GLN A 31 -7.36 -15.59 -15.75
CA GLN A 31 -6.93 -15.48 -17.16
C GLN A 31 -6.45 -16.81 -17.72
N TRP A 32 -5.53 -17.46 -17.00
CA TRP A 32 -4.99 -18.78 -17.32
C TRP A 32 -4.61 -19.51 -16.02
N ILE A 33 -4.47 -20.83 -16.11
CA ILE A 33 -3.93 -21.67 -15.04
C ILE A 33 -2.76 -22.51 -15.57
N VAL A 34 -1.86 -22.91 -14.69
CA VAL A 34 -0.83 -23.93 -14.94
C VAL A 34 -0.88 -24.91 -13.78
N LYS A 35 -0.96 -26.21 -14.08
CA LYS A 35 -0.98 -27.29 -13.08
C LYS A 35 0.33 -28.06 -13.07
N GLY A 36 0.61 -28.71 -11.95
CA GLY A 36 1.70 -29.67 -11.85
C GLY A 36 1.75 -30.36 -10.50
N ARG A 37 2.86 -31.04 -10.25
CA ARG A 37 3.21 -31.63 -8.95
C ARG A 37 4.56 -31.07 -8.49
N HIS A 38 4.71 -30.81 -7.20
CA HIS A 38 5.93 -30.26 -6.58
C HIS A 38 6.08 -30.80 -5.17
N ARG A 39 7.26 -31.31 -4.80
CA ARG A 39 7.53 -31.95 -3.49
C ARG A 39 6.46 -32.97 -3.04
N GLY A 40 5.83 -33.67 -4.00
CA GLY A 40 4.75 -34.63 -3.75
C GLY A 40 3.33 -34.06 -3.70
N PHE A 41 3.16 -32.75 -3.56
CA PHE A 41 1.87 -32.06 -3.57
C PHE A 41 1.42 -31.70 -4.99
N ASP A 42 0.11 -31.73 -5.23
CA ASP A 42 -0.51 -31.18 -6.44
C ASP A 42 -0.68 -29.66 -6.30
N TRP A 43 -0.31 -28.91 -7.34
CA TRP A 43 -0.36 -27.45 -7.34
C TRP A 43 -0.99 -26.87 -8.60
N MET A 44 -1.50 -25.64 -8.47
CA MET A 44 -2.03 -24.82 -9.56
C MET A 44 -1.58 -23.37 -9.39
N ALA A 45 -0.84 -22.83 -10.36
CA ALA A 45 -0.67 -21.39 -10.49
C ALA A 45 -1.88 -20.83 -11.26
N ILE A 46 -2.55 -19.83 -10.69
CA ILE A 46 -3.69 -19.13 -11.27
C ILE A 46 -3.27 -17.68 -11.49
N GLU A 47 -3.40 -17.17 -12.71
CA GLU A 47 -3.26 -15.73 -12.96
C GLU A 47 -4.62 -15.05 -12.83
N LEU A 48 -4.75 -14.23 -11.79
CA LEU A 48 -5.94 -13.45 -11.49
C LEU A 48 -5.78 -12.02 -12.00
N LEU A 49 -6.71 -11.61 -12.85
CA LEU A 49 -7.01 -10.20 -13.09
C LEU A 49 -7.92 -9.71 -11.96
N HIS A 50 -7.66 -8.53 -11.38
CA HIS A 50 -8.48 -7.96 -10.32
C HIS A 50 -8.33 -6.43 -10.22
N ARG A 51 -9.03 -5.81 -9.27
CA ARG A 51 -8.80 -4.45 -8.80
C ARG A 51 -8.64 -4.45 -7.26
N PRO A 52 -7.81 -3.54 -6.70
CA PRO A 52 -7.80 -3.27 -5.27
C PRO A 52 -9.15 -2.77 -4.78
N THR A 53 -9.47 -3.03 -3.52
CA THR A 53 -10.55 -2.32 -2.80
C THR A 53 -10.11 -0.87 -2.57
N GLY A 54 -10.77 0.11 -3.20
CA GLY A 54 -10.49 1.53 -2.99
C GLY A 54 -10.75 2.45 -4.18
N PHE A 55 -10.23 3.68 -4.07
CA PHE A 55 -10.61 4.84 -4.89
C PHE A 55 -10.15 4.86 -6.36
N ARG A 56 -9.56 3.79 -6.92
CA ARG A 56 -9.18 3.75 -8.36
C ARG A 56 -9.44 2.41 -9.04
N GLN A 57 -9.91 2.49 -10.28
CA GLN A 57 -10.29 1.37 -11.14
C GLN A 57 -9.11 0.62 -11.78
N THR A 58 -7.87 0.87 -11.33
CA THR A 58 -6.65 0.32 -11.93
C THR A 58 -6.68 -1.20 -11.87
N ILE A 59 -6.79 -1.83 -13.04
CA ILE A 59 -6.77 -3.28 -13.14
C ILE A 59 -5.34 -3.77 -12.90
N MET A 60 -5.18 -4.70 -11.97
CA MET A 60 -3.93 -5.36 -11.62
C MET A 60 -3.99 -6.84 -11.98
N THR A 61 -2.83 -7.46 -12.15
CA THR A 61 -2.69 -8.90 -12.31
C THR A 61 -1.89 -9.48 -11.15
N THR A 62 -2.16 -10.73 -10.77
CA THR A 62 -1.51 -11.41 -9.66
C THR A 62 -1.44 -12.90 -9.95
N THR A 63 -0.25 -13.50 -9.83
CA THR A 63 -0.12 -14.96 -9.83
C THR A 63 -0.32 -15.50 -8.40
N VAL A 64 -1.33 -16.34 -8.22
CA VAL A 64 -1.60 -17.09 -6.98
C VAL A 64 -1.18 -18.54 -7.19
N PHE A 65 -0.34 -19.06 -6.31
CA PHE A 65 0.10 -20.45 -6.26
C PHE A 65 -0.74 -21.17 -5.22
N VAL A 66 -1.57 -22.11 -5.68
CA VAL A 66 -2.44 -22.95 -4.86
C VAL A 66 -1.80 -24.32 -4.71
N VAL A 67 -1.66 -24.80 -3.48
CA VAL A 67 -1.17 -26.14 -3.14
C VAL A 67 -2.30 -26.90 -2.43
N ARG A 68 -2.67 -28.08 -2.94
CA ARG A 68 -3.79 -28.86 -2.39
C ARG A 68 -3.33 -29.65 -1.17
N LEU A 69 -4.07 -29.52 -0.06
CA LEU A 69 -3.83 -30.29 1.17
C LEU A 69 -4.35 -31.73 1.04
N PRO A 70 -3.76 -32.70 1.77
CA PRO A 70 -4.07 -34.13 1.61
C PRO A 70 -5.50 -34.51 2.03
N ARG A 71 -6.17 -33.66 2.81
CA ARG A 71 -7.59 -33.80 3.19
C ARG A 71 -8.27 -32.44 3.36
N LYS A 72 -9.60 -32.43 3.27
CA LYS A 72 -10.41 -31.28 3.67
C LYS A 72 -10.56 -31.26 5.19
N SER A 73 -10.24 -30.15 5.85
CA SER A 73 -10.27 -29.99 7.31
C SER A 73 -10.51 -28.53 7.70
N LYS A 74 -11.37 -28.28 8.68
CA LYS A 74 -11.54 -26.93 9.28
C LYS A 74 -10.53 -26.64 10.40
N ASP A 75 -9.76 -27.65 10.83
CA ASP A 75 -8.70 -27.50 11.83
C ASP A 75 -7.42 -26.91 11.21
N TRP A 76 -7.30 -26.84 9.87
CA TRP A 76 -6.15 -26.25 9.17
C TRP A 76 -5.89 -24.81 9.60
N TYR A 77 -4.61 -24.48 9.80
CA TYR A 77 -4.20 -23.20 10.37
C TYR A 77 -2.77 -22.83 9.99
N LEU A 78 -2.62 -21.62 9.46
CA LEU A 78 -1.35 -20.95 9.25
C LEU A 78 -1.37 -19.67 10.11
N PRO A 79 -0.36 -19.39 10.95
CA PRO A 79 -0.38 -18.22 11.81
C PRO A 79 -0.16 -16.92 11.02
N ALA A 80 -0.70 -15.81 11.54
CA ALA A 80 -0.69 -14.52 10.85
C ALA A 80 0.71 -13.88 10.71
N ASP A 81 1.71 -14.36 11.47
CA ASP A 81 3.12 -13.94 11.31
C ASP A 81 3.72 -14.38 9.95
N ARG A 82 3.06 -15.31 9.26
CA ARG A 82 3.39 -15.73 7.88
C ARG A 82 2.90 -14.77 6.80
N ILE A 83 2.15 -13.72 7.17
CA ILE A 83 1.69 -12.66 6.25
C ILE A 83 2.65 -11.47 6.36
N THR A 84 3.67 -11.44 5.50
CA THR A 84 4.69 -10.39 5.44
C THR A 84 4.67 -9.69 4.05
N PRO A 85 5.35 -8.54 3.85
CA PRO A 85 5.39 -7.88 2.53
C PRO A 85 5.95 -8.79 1.42
N ASP A 86 6.87 -9.69 1.77
CA ASP A 86 7.51 -10.66 0.89
C ASP A 86 6.76 -12.00 0.77
N LYS A 87 5.94 -12.37 1.77
CA LYS A 87 5.22 -13.66 1.85
C LYS A 87 3.75 -13.42 2.15
N GLN A 88 2.92 -13.49 1.13
CA GLN A 88 1.47 -13.33 1.26
C GLN A 88 0.83 -14.72 1.15
N VAL A 89 0.74 -15.41 2.30
CA VAL A 89 0.34 -16.82 2.38
C VAL A 89 -0.89 -16.98 3.27
N CYS A 90 -1.88 -17.77 2.85
CA CYS A 90 -3.01 -18.17 3.70
C CYS A 90 -3.44 -19.61 3.43
N VAL A 91 -4.36 -20.12 4.26
CA VAL A 91 -4.92 -21.48 4.16
C VAL A 91 -6.45 -21.44 4.27
N ASP A 92 -7.14 -22.23 3.45
CA ASP A 92 -8.58 -22.51 3.58
C ASP A 92 -8.81 -23.96 4.05
N ASP A 93 -10.03 -24.49 3.92
CA ASP A 93 -10.32 -25.84 4.39
C ASP A 93 -9.75 -26.98 3.51
N ALA A 94 -9.15 -26.71 2.35
CA ALA A 94 -8.61 -27.72 1.43
C ALA A 94 -7.28 -27.34 0.72
N CYS A 95 -6.85 -26.07 0.78
CA CYS A 95 -5.75 -25.52 -0.01
C CYS A 95 -4.91 -24.51 0.80
N VAL A 96 -3.61 -24.46 0.50
CA VAL A 96 -2.73 -23.33 0.85
C VAL A 96 -2.53 -22.45 -0.38
N TYR A 97 -2.49 -21.14 -0.16
CA TYR A 97 -2.33 -20.11 -1.18
C TYR A 97 -1.08 -19.28 -0.87
N ALA A 98 -0.21 -19.06 -1.84
CA ALA A 98 0.82 -18.01 -1.79
C ALA A 98 0.68 -17.09 -3.01
N ALA A 99 0.71 -15.77 -2.84
CA ALA A 99 0.45 -14.84 -3.95
C ALA A 99 1.54 -13.78 -4.17
N ALA A 100 1.92 -13.60 -5.42
CA ALA A 100 2.74 -12.48 -5.89
C ALA A 100 1.83 -11.28 -6.18
N LEU A 101 1.40 -10.58 -5.13
CA LEU A 101 0.34 -9.58 -5.22
C LEU A 101 0.77 -8.34 -6.03
N GLY A 102 -0.08 -7.95 -6.98
CA GLY A 102 0.21 -6.92 -7.98
C GLY A 102 1.32 -7.26 -8.98
N GLU A 103 1.77 -8.53 -9.05
CA GLU A 103 2.94 -8.99 -9.80
C GLU A 103 2.70 -10.29 -10.60
N GLN A 104 3.52 -10.48 -11.63
CA GLN A 104 3.55 -11.67 -12.49
C GLN A 104 4.99 -12.26 -12.47
N PRO A 105 5.35 -13.10 -11.49
CA PRO A 105 6.67 -13.70 -11.42
C PRO A 105 6.99 -14.50 -12.68
N ARG A 106 8.23 -14.38 -13.17
CA ARG A 106 8.72 -15.17 -14.32
C ARG A 106 8.79 -16.65 -13.92
N VAL A 107 8.50 -17.57 -14.83
CA VAL A 107 8.48 -19.03 -14.56
C VAL A 107 9.73 -19.53 -13.82
N ARG A 108 10.91 -18.96 -14.09
CA ARG A 108 12.17 -19.28 -13.39
C ARG A 108 12.15 -19.04 -11.86
N THR A 109 11.33 -18.12 -11.35
CA THR A 109 11.18 -17.84 -9.90
C THR A 109 9.97 -18.52 -9.29
N TRP A 110 9.10 -19.18 -10.08
CA TRP A 110 7.92 -19.89 -9.55
C TRP A 110 8.30 -20.97 -8.53
N ARG A 111 9.47 -21.59 -8.68
CA ARG A 111 9.98 -22.55 -7.70
C ARG A 111 10.00 -21.97 -6.28
N GLN A 112 10.40 -20.70 -6.11
CA GLN A 112 10.46 -20.06 -4.79
C GLN A 112 9.06 -19.85 -4.20
N TRP A 113 8.06 -19.53 -5.03
CA TRP A 113 6.66 -19.40 -4.62
C TRP A 113 5.99 -20.75 -4.33
N LEU A 114 6.36 -21.80 -5.07
CA LEU A 114 5.90 -23.17 -4.83
C LEU A 114 6.57 -23.80 -3.61
N ASP A 115 7.87 -23.56 -3.38
CA ASP A 115 8.58 -23.93 -2.16
C ASP A 115 7.92 -23.23 -0.96
N LEU A 116 7.63 -21.92 -1.03
CA LEU A 116 6.90 -21.17 0.01
C LEU A 116 5.49 -21.74 0.30
N ALA A 117 4.72 -22.06 -0.73
CA ALA A 117 3.37 -22.62 -0.57
C ALA A 117 3.39 -24.06 -0.02
N VAL A 118 4.40 -24.86 -0.38
CA VAL A 118 4.59 -26.22 0.16
C VAL A 118 5.12 -26.18 1.59
N ASP A 119 6.09 -25.32 1.93
CA ASP A 119 6.59 -25.18 3.30
C ASP A 119 5.47 -24.78 4.27
N ALA A 120 4.56 -23.90 3.83
CA ALA A 120 3.35 -23.55 4.56
C ALA A 120 2.34 -24.72 4.64
N ALA A 121 2.20 -25.54 3.60
CA ALA A 121 1.37 -26.75 3.63
C ALA A 121 1.93 -27.82 4.59
N GLU A 122 3.24 -28.04 4.59
CA GLU A 122 3.94 -28.92 5.53
C GLU A 122 3.82 -28.40 6.97
N GLU A 123 3.88 -27.08 7.19
CA GLU A 123 3.65 -26.46 8.51
C GLU A 123 2.19 -26.61 9.00
N VAL A 124 1.20 -26.38 8.13
CA VAL A 124 -0.23 -26.61 8.40
C VAL A 124 -0.48 -28.07 8.78
N ILE A 125 0.10 -29.03 8.05
CA ILE A 125 -0.03 -30.47 8.31
C ILE A 125 0.62 -30.85 9.65
N ARG A 126 1.83 -30.33 9.92
CA ARG A 126 2.55 -30.54 11.18
C ARG A 126 1.82 -29.98 12.40
N THR A 127 0.99 -28.94 12.22
CA THR A 127 0.33 -28.23 13.33
C THR A 127 -1.15 -28.57 13.53
N GLU A 128 -1.74 -29.44 12.70
CA GLU A 128 -3.18 -29.80 12.72
C GLU A 128 -3.71 -30.21 14.12
N GLY A 129 -2.88 -30.87 14.94
CA GLY A 129 -3.25 -31.28 16.30
C GLY A 129 -3.19 -30.16 17.36
N ALA A 130 -2.43 -29.09 17.15
CA ALA A 130 -2.19 -28.05 18.16
C ALA A 130 -3.46 -27.25 18.48
N ARG A 131 -4.28 -26.98 17.46
CA ARG A 131 -5.41 -26.04 17.53
C ARG A 131 -6.62 -26.54 18.31
N ARG A 132 -6.71 -27.86 18.56
CA ARG A 132 -7.81 -28.47 19.32
C ARG A 132 -7.88 -28.00 20.78
N LYS A 133 -6.80 -27.39 21.30
CA LYS A 133 -6.71 -26.85 22.66
C LYS A 133 -6.90 -25.32 22.76
N GLU A 134 -7.15 -24.61 21.65
CA GLU A 134 -7.37 -23.16 21.68
C GLU A 134 -8.77 -22.79 22.22
N ASN A 135 -8.81 -21.77 23.09
CA ASN A 135 -10.04 -21.27 23.69
C ASN A 135 -10.94 -20.53 22.67
N PRO A 136 -12.27 -20.44 22.91
CA PRO A 136 -13.19 -19.78 21.97
C PRO A 136 -12.82 -18.33 21.62
N GLN A 137 -12.33 -17.55 22.59
CA GLN A 137 -11.87 -16.17 22.36
C GLN A 137 -10.69 -16.10 21.39
N GLN A 138 -9.70 -16.99 21.54
CA GLN A 138 -8.54 -17.09 20.63
C GLN A 138 -8.92 -17.55 19.21
N LYS A 139 -10.11 -18.14 19.04
CA LYS A 139 -10.68 -18.49 17.74
C LYS A 139 -11.46 -17.33 17.12
N ALA A 140 -12.14 -16.52 17.93
CA ALA A 140 -12.83 -15.31 17.48
C ALA A 140 -11.85 -14.19 17.09
N GLU A 141 -10.94 -13.82 18.00
CA GLU A 141 -9.87 -12.83 17.79
C GLU A 141 -9.00 -13.12 16.56
N ARG A 142 -8.92 -14.41 16.16
CA ARG A 142 -8.20 -14.86 14.97
C ARG A 142 -9.07 -15.22 13.76
N ALA A 143 -10.40 -15.12 13.87
CA ALA A 143 -11.28 -14.97 12.71
C ALA A 143 -11.27 -13.52 12.22
N ASP A 144 -11.14 -12.57 13.15
CA ASP A 144 -10.94 -11.13 12.89
C ASP A 144 -9.46 -10.80 12.51
N ALA A 145 -8.58 -11.80 12.42
CA ALA A 145 -7.18 -11.58 12.06
C ALA A 145 -7.03 -11.08 10.62
N PRO A 146 -6.20 -10.05 10.38
CA PRO A 146 -6.12 -9.41 9.08
C PRO A 146 -5.52 -10.31 8.00
N SER A 147 -6.17 -10.32 6.85
CA SER A 147 -5.83 -11.10 5.66
C SER A 147 -4.68 -10.55 4.82
N TRP A 148 -4.31 -9.30 5.05
CA TRP A 148 -3.24 -8.54 4.38
C TRP A 148 -2.30 -7.95 5.43
N ASN A 149 -1.05 -7.66 5.04
CA ASN A 149 -0.08 -7.03 5.93
C ASN A 149 -0.51 -5.63 6.40
N VAL A 150 -1.05 -5.56 7.62
CA VAL A 150 -1.48 -4.32 8.29
C VAL A 150 -0.34 -3.32 8.46
N VAL A 151 0.94 -3.75 8.52
CA VAL A 151 2.07 -2.82 8.62
C VAL A 151 2.14 -1.88 7.42
N ASP A 152 1.90 -2.39 6.20
CA ASP A 152 1.92 -1.56 4.99
C ASP A 152 0.68 -0.66 4.89
N GLY A 153 -0.48 -1.13 5.35
CA GLY A 153 -1.72 -0.33 5.40
C GLY A 153 -1.66 0.81 6.45
N ASN A 154 -1.13 0.53 7.64
CA ASN A 154 -0.91 1.52 8.69
C ASN A 154 0.15 2.54 8.27
N LEU A 155 1.26 2.11 7.66
CA LEU A 155 2.29 3.00 7.15
C LEU A 155 1.77 3.90 6.01
N ALA A 156 0.97 3.35 5.09
CA ALA A 156 0.25 4.13 4.07
C ALA A 156 -0.66 5.20 4.71
N SER A 157 -1.42 4.82 5.74
CA SER A 157 -2.32 5.71 6.46
C SER A 157 -1.57 6.83 7.18
N ILE A 158 -0.48 6.53 7.89
CA ILE A 158 0.36 7.51 8.59
C ILE A 158 0.90 8.56 7.63
N TRP A 159 1.51 8.13 6.51
CA TRP A 159 2.04 9.06 5.51
C TRP A 159 0.95 9.88 4.82
N LEU A 160 -0.16 9.26 4.41
CA LEU A 160 -1.25 9.98 3.73
C LEU A 160 -1.96 10.99 4.64
N VAL A 161 -2.21 10.66 5.91
CA VAL A 161 -2.83 11.58 6.88
C VAL A 161 -1.92 12.78 7.15
N ALA A 162 -0.62 12.55 7.38
CA ALA A 162 0.35 13.62 7.56
C ALA A 162 0.44 14.52 6.31
N MET A 163 0.60 13.91 5.13
CA MET A 163 0.64 14.65 3.86
C MET A 163 -0.62 15.46 3.60
N ALA A 164 -1.80 14.91 3.88
CA ALA A 164 -3.08 15.60 3.68
C ALA A 164 -3.24 16.81 4.62
N PHE A 165 -2.94 16.65 5.91
CA PHE A 165 -3.01 17.72 6.91
C PHE A 165 -2.08 18.90 6.56
N PHE A 166 -0.81 18.61 6.29
CA PHE A 166 0.16 19.65 5.94
C PHE A 166 -0.04 20.22 4.52
N THR A 167 -0.62 19.46 3.59
CA THR A 167 -1.10 19.99 2.30
C THR A 167 -2.21 21.00 2.50
N PHE A 168 -3.21 20.70 3.34
CA PHE A 168 -4.28 21.63 3.67
C PHE A 168 -3.73 22.93 4.27
N LEU A 169 -2.76 22.85 5.19
CA LEU A 169 -2.10 24.04 5.75
C LEU A 169 -1.37 24.88 4.68
N ASN A 170 -0.62 24.27 3.75
CA ASN A 170 0.03 25.02 2.66
C ASN A 170 -1.00 25.66 1.70
N VAL A 171 -2.11 24.98 1.41
CA VAL A 171 -3.19 25.52 0.55
C VAL A 171 -3.90 26.70 1.25
N MET A 172 -4.15 26.61 2.56
CA MET A 172 -4.69 27.72 3.35
C MET A 172 -3.72 28.92 3.37
N GLY A 173 -2.42 28.69 3.57
CA GLY A 173 -1.41 29.76 3.50
C GLY A 173 -1.28 30.39 2.11
N LEU A 174 -1.44 29.60 1.05
CA LEU A 174 -1.47 30.08 -0.33
C LEU A 174 -2.72 30.92 -0.63
N TRP A 175 -3.88 30.52 -0.09
CA TRP A 175 -5.12 31.27 -0.21
C TRP A 175 -5.03 32.64 0.49
N GLN A 176 -4.47 32.67 1.70
CA GLN A 176 -4.20 33.92 2.43
C GLN A 176 -3.25 34.82 1.62
N ALA A 177 -2.07 34.31 1.25
CA ALA A 177 -1.09 35.06 0.47
C ALA A 177 -1.61 35.56 -0.89
N TYR A 178 -2.52 34.83 -1.54
CA TYR A 178 -3.19 35.28 -2.76
C TYR A 178 -4.21 36.39 -2.48
N GLY A 179 -4.99 36.29 -1.41
CA GLY A 179 -5.93 37.33 -0.98
C GLY A 179 -5.21 38.64 -0.63
N ASP A 180 -4.11 38.56 0.12
CA ASP A 180 -3.26 39.71 0.45
C ASP A 180 -2.66 40.34 -0.82
N TRP A 181 -2.13 39.53 -1.75
CA TRP A 181 -1.63 40.03 -3.04
C TRP A 181 -2.73 40.73 -3.84
N GLN A 182 -3.91 40.11 -3.99
CA GLN A 182 -5.02 40.71 -4.76
C GLN A 182 -5.52 42.03 -4.12
N GLY A 183 -5.61 42.10 -2.80
CA GLY A 183 -6.12 43.28 -2.10
C GLY A 183 -5.11 44.41 -1.86
N GLN A 184 -3.82 44.09 -1.78
CA GLN A 184 -2.77 45.00 -1.28
C GLN A 184 -1.54 45.10 -2.20
N GLY A 185 -1.46 44.27 -3.26
CA GLY A 185 -0.31 44.18 -4.16
C GLY A 185 0.89 43.38 -3.61
N ALA A 186 0.83 42.92 -2.36
CA ALA A 186 1.92 42.30 -1.62
C ALA A 186 1.40 41.17 -0.70
N ILE A 187 2.28 40.24 -0.32
CA ILE A 187 1.93 39.11 0.57
C ILE A 187 2.01 39.49 2.07
N LEU A 188 2.63 40.62 2.41
CA LEU A 188 2.81 41.11 3.78
C LEU A 188 2.72 42.64 3.81
N LEU A 189 2.16 43.20 4.89
CA LEU A 189 1.95 44.64 5.08
C LEU A 189 2.12 45.07 6.55
N CYS A 190 2.45 46.35 6.78
CA CYS A 190 2.89 46.88 8.08
C CYS A 190 1.78 47.64 8.85
N HIS A 191 1.91 47.74 10.19
CA HIS A 191 1.00 48.55 11.01
C HIS A 191 1.77 49.59 11.85
N GLY A 192 1.41 50.87 11.69
CA GLY A 192 2.31 52.02 11.91
C GLY A 192 2.58 52.48 13.35
N SER A 193 2.60 51.59 14.35
CA SER A 193 2.81 51.98 15.76
C SER A 193 3.97 51.29 16.49
N LYS A 194 4.60 50.26 15.91
CA LYS A 194 5.82 49.61 16.43
C LYS A 194 6.70 49.12 15.26
N PRO A 195 8.05 49.09 15.41
CA PRO A 195 8.98 48.65 14.36
C PRO A 195 8.99 47.11 14.23
N PHE A 196 7.92 46.55 13.65
CA PHE A 196 7.80 45.16 13.25
C PHE A 196 6.90 45.05 12.01
N GLY A 197 7.48 44.80 10.84
CA GLY A 197 6.74 44.74 9.58
C GLY A 197 7.57 44.20 8.42
N THR A 198 6.92 43.89 7.29
CA THR A 198 7.53 43.31 6.09
C THR A 198 6.68 43.53 4.84
N TYR A 199 7.31 43.67 3.68
CA TYR A 199 6.73 43.69 2.33
C TYR A 199 7.40 42.60 1.47
N LEU A 200 6.74 41.46 1.25
CA LEU A 200 7.18 40.47 0.25
C LEU A 200 6.49 40.77 -1.09
N GLN A 201 7.30 41.21 -2.05
CA GLN A 201 6.86 41.89 -3.27
C GLN A 201 7.64 41.37 -4.50
N GLY A 202 7.04 41.43 -5.70
CA GLY A 202 7.68 41.01 -6.96
C GLY A 202 8.18 39.56 -6.94
N TRP A 203 9.43 39.32 -7.35
CA TRP A 203 10.00 37.96 -7.39
C TRP A 203 10.04 37.28 -6.01
N LYS A 204 10.23 38.03 -4.91
CA LYS A 204 10.21 37.47 -3.55
C LYS A 204 8.83 36.90 -3.20
N ALA A 205 7.76 37.56 -3.65
CA ALA A 205 6.39 37.11 -3.47
C ALA A 205 6.10 35.84 -4.32
N ALA A 206 6.61 35.79 -5.55
CA ALA A 206 6.52 34.59 -6.39
C ALA A 206 7.22 33.37 -5.76
N VAL A 207 8.43 33.53 -5.20
CA VAL A 207 9.13 32.43 -4.52
C VAL A 207 8.38 31.98 -3.26
N TYR A 208 7.76 32.91 -2.52
CA TYR A 208 6.90 32.55 -1.38
C TYR A 208 5.71 31.68 -1.83
N ALA A 209 4.97 32.07 -2.87
CA ALA A 209 3.88 31.27 -3.42
C ALA A 209 4.36 29.89 -3.95
N ILE A 210 5.49 29.85 -4.67
CA ILE A 210 6.10 28.60 -5.16
C ILE A 210 6.44 27.67 -3.99
N SER A 211 6.96 28.18 -2.88
CA SER A 211 7.35 27.37 -1.71
C SER A 211 6.17 26.63 -1.04
N LEU A 212 4.96 27.17 -1.16
CA LEU A 212 3.71 26.56 -0.67
C LEU A 212 3.19 25.47 -1.63
N VAL A 213 3.37 25.66 -2.93
CA VAL A 213 2.92 24.73 -3.98
C VAL A 213 3.89 23.58 -4.23
N ALA A 214 5.20 23.80 -4.07
CA ALA A 214 6.25 22.83 -4.40
C ALA A 214 6.15 21.44 -3.73
N PRO A 215 5.63 21.28 -2.50
CA PRO A 215 5.42 19.94 -1.91
C PRO A 215 4.26 19.14 -2.53
N LEU A 216 3.29 19.80 -3.17
CA LEU A 216 2.02 19.19 -3.61
C LEU A 216 2.19 18.08 -4.68
N PRO A 217 3.07 18.20 -5.70
CA PRO A 217 3.33 17.12 -6.64
C PRO A 217 3.87 15.84 -5.99
N ILE A 218 4.58 15.95 -4.86
CA ILE A 218 5.10 14.78 -4.14
C ILE A 218 3.95 14.03 -3.45
N VAL A 219 2.97 14.76 -2.90
CA VAL A 219 1.75 14.17 -2.31
C VAL A 219 0.88 13.52 -3.38
N ALA A 220 0.71 14.15 -4.54
CA ALA A 220 0.01 13.55 -5.68
C ALA A 220 0.71 12.26 -6.17
N LYS A 221 2.04 12.24 -6.17
CA LYS A 221 2.85 11.04 -6.49
C LYS A 221 2.67 9.95 -5.44
N ALA A 222 2.73 10.27 -4.14
CA ALA A 222 2.53 9.30 -3.06
C ALA A 222 1.12 8.68 -3.11
N LEU A 223 0.08 9.47 -3.35
CA LEU A 223 -1.29 8.98 -3.57
C LEU A 223 -1.38 8.05 -4.79
N HIS A 224 -0.67 8.35 -5.88
CA HIS A 224 -0.55 7.46 -7.03
C HIS A 224 0.20 6.16 -6.70
N THR A 225 1.28 6.22 -5.92
CA THR A 225 2.02 5.05 -5.43
C THR A 225 1.13 4.15 -4.57
N VAL A 226 0.38 4.69 -3.62
CA VAL A 226 -0.59 3.91 -2.82
C VAL A 226 -1.65 3.30 -3.74
N THR A 227 -2.35 4.10 -4.56
CA THR A 227 -3.47 3.62 -5.40
C THR A 227 -3.08 2.68 -6.55
N THR A 228 -1.80 2.50 -6.86
CA THR A 228 -1.35 1.62 -7.97
C THR A 228 -0.26 0.61 -7.60
N ARG A 229 0.37 0.72 -6.43
CA ARG A 229 1.50 -0.12 -6.02
C ARG A 229 1.41 -0.70 -4.61
N MET A 230 0.40 -0.36 -3.80
CA MET A 230 0.25 -0.83 -2.39
C MET A 230 0.52 -2.33 -2.20
N TYR A 231 0.18 -3.16 -3.19
CA TYR A 231 0.35 -4.61 -3.14
C TYR A 231 1.73 -5.16 -3.52
N ARG A 232 2.63 -4.34 -4.11
CA ARG A 232 3.95 -4.79 -4.62
C ARG A 232 5.02 -4.79 -3.55
N GLN A 233 6.00 -5.70 -3.64
CA GLN A 233 7.04 -5.85 -2.62
C GLN A 233 7.86 -4.57 -2.36
N ALA A 234 8.06 -3.73 -3.39
CA ALA A 234 8.79 -2.47 -3.29
C ALA A 234 7.99 -1.31 -2.67
N PHE A 235 6.69 -1.48 -2.39
CA PHE A 235 5.79 -0.41 -1.96
C PHE A 235 6.28 0.34 -0.71
N ARG A 236 6.58 -0.40 0.36
CA ARG A 236 7.02 0.16 1.65
C ARG A 236 8.24 1.06 1.51
N LEU A 237 9.25 0.62 0.75
CA LEU A 237 10.46 1.40 0.52
C LEU A 237 10.19 2.63 -0.37
N GLN A 238 9.41 2.47 -1.45
CA GLN A 238 9.05 3.60 -2.31
C GLN A 238 8.25 4.67 -1.54
N LEU A 239 7.28 4.27 -0.72
CA LEU A 239 6.48 5.19 0.10
C LEU A 239 7.34 5.90 1.15
N CYS A 240 8.23 5.19 1.86
CA CYS A 240 9.14 5.84 2.81
C CYS A 240 10.07 6.86 2.13
N VAL A 241 10.58 6.56 0.92
CA VAL A 241 11.40 7.52 0.15
C VAL A 241 10.56 8.73 -0.28
N GLU A 242 9.33 8.52 -0.75
CA GLU A 242 8.42 9.62 -1.13
C GLU A 242 7.99 10.47 0.07
N GLY A 243 7.80 9.86 1.24
CA GLY A 243 7.56 10.54 2.52
C GLY A 243 8.76 11.34 3.03
N LEU A 244 9.97 10.79 2.96
CA LEU A 244 11.21 11.50 3.33
C LEU A 244 11.51 12.66 2.38
N LEU A 245 11.32 12.48 1.07
CA LEU A 245 11.45 13.56 0.08
C LEU A 245 10.42 14.68 0.33
N TRP A 246 9.18 14.31 0.66
CA TRP A 246 8.14 15.28 1.02
C TRP A 246 8.48 16.03 2.32
N ALA A 247 8.91 15.34 3.37
CA ALA A 247 9.30 15.97 4.63
C ALA A 247 10.51 16.91 4.45
N GLY A 248 11.53 16.48 3.69
CA GLY A 248 12.67 17.32 3.32
C GLY A 248 12.27 18.55 2.52
N ALA A 249 11.34 18.41 1.57
CA ALA A 249 10.78 19.55 0.82
C ALA A 249 9.99 20.50 1.71
N MET A 250 9.17 20.00 2.64
CA MET A 250 8.42 20.81 3.62
C MET A 250 9.36 21.65 4.49
N VAL A 251 10.41 21.03 5.04
CA VAL A 251 11.41 21.69 5.89
C VAL A 251 12.26 22.69 5.09
N GLY A 252 12.75 22.31 3.91
CA GLY A 252 13.50 23.21 3.04
C GLY A 252 12.69 24.44 2.61
N MET A 253 11.43 24.24 2.22
CA MET A 253 10.52 25.33 1.87
C MET A 253 10.09 26.17 3.07
N HIS A 254 10.09 25.63 4.30
CA HIS A 254 9.94 26.43 5.53
C HIS A 254 11.14 27.36 5.71
N TYR A 255 12.38 26.86 5.65
CA TYR A 255 13.57 27.71 5.74
C TYR A 255 13.64 28.77 4.62
N VAL A 256 13.19 28.47 3.40
CA VAL A 256 13.08 29.47 2.31
C VAL A 256 12.06 30.56 2.65
N ARG A 257 10.88 30.22 3.18
CA ARG A 257 9.87 31.19 3.63
C ARG A 257 10.41 32.07 4.76
N ASP A 258 11.05 31.46 5.75
CA ASP A 258 11.60 32.16 6.91
C ASP A 258 12.75 33.09 6.51
N ALA A 259 13.66 32.65 5.65
CA ALA A 259 14.74 33.48 5.11
C ALA A 259 14.20 34.64 4.26
N LEU A 260 13.14 34.42 3.45
CA LEU A 260 12.46 35.49 2.72
C LEU A 260 11.88 36.54 3.69
N VAL A 261 11.15 36.11 4.73
CA VAL A 261 10.59 37.01 5.75
C VAL A 261 11.70 37.74 6.53
N GLN A 262 12.76 37.05 6.96
CA GLN A 262 13.91 37.66 7.64
C GLN A 262 14.62 38.70 6.76
N SER A 263 14.82 38.42 5.47
CA SER A 263 15.43 39.34 4.49
C SER A 263 14.65 40.64 4.25
N VAL A 264 13.46 40.76 4.83
CA VAL A 264 12.64 41.97 4.80
C VAL A 264 12.45 42.55 6.21
N ARG A 265 12.41 41.73 7.27
CA ARG A 265 12.44 42.19 8.68
C ARG A 265 13.72 42.94 9.04
N GLN A 266 14.81 42.72 8.31
CA GLN A 266 16.07 43.48 8.45
C GLN A 266 16.10 44.79 7.65
N ALA A 267 15.01 45.12 6.92
CA ALA A 267 14.90 46.27 6.03
C ALA A 267 13.69 47.17 6.36
N CYS A 268 13.14 47.04 7.58
CA CYS A 268 12.00 47.78 8.13
C CYS A 268 12.28 48.13 9.60
#